data_AF-A0A7J7C1D4-F1
#
_entry.id   AF-A0A7J7C1D4-F1
#
_cell.length_a   1.000
_cell.length_b   1.000
_cell.length_c   1.000
_cell.angle_alpha   90.00
_cell.angle_beta   90.00
_cell.angle_gamma   90.00
#
_symmetry.space_group_name_H-M   'P 1'
#
loop_
_entity.id
_entity.type
_entity.pdbx_description
1 polymer ?
#
loop_
_entity_poly.entity_id
_entity_poly.type
_entity_poly.pdbx_seq_one_letter_code
_entity_poly.pdbx_strand_id
1 'polypeptide(L)'
;MPEFQDSAFEVLVGRGSRKSSRLVSEEFLDNYVPQGAIHPHTMRELLQSVRVTEELQCDEWIEEPTPLVTRFEYANVFHTVTDWYSAYVSSRVNGLPNRPRVVFVDGHCQAPLEETWEALFSGLRYAKNFSGSVCFRHAILLPLGYQTALFKGLSEEINC
;
A
#
# COMPACT_ATOMS: atom_id res chain seq x y z
N MET A 1 -10.01 -7.43 8.68
CA MET A 1 -9.35 -6.51 7.73
C MET A 1 -9.07 -5.20 8.45
N PRO A 2 -7.99 -4.46 8.12
CA PRO A 2 -7.54 -3.32 8.92
C PRO A 2 -8.45 -2.10 8.77
N GLU A 3 -8.86 -1.52 9.90
CA GLU A 3 -9.46 -0.19 9.95
C GLU A 3 -8.35 0.87 10.04
N PHE A 4 -8.32 1.81 9.09
CA PHE A 4 -7.32 2.86 9.09
C PHE A 4 -7.75 4.02 9.99
N GLN A 5 -6.99 4.27 11.03
CA GLN A 5 -7.16 5.46 11.85
C GLN A 5 -6.58 6.68 11.14
N ASP A 6 -7.14 7.86 11.40
CA ASP A 6 -6.55 9.12 10.94
C ASP A 6 -5.06 9.19 11.35
N SER A 7 -4.18 9.52 10.40
CA SER A 7 -2.72 9.49 10.56
C SER A 7 -2.11 8.08 10.60
N ALA A 8 -2.77 7.07 10.03
CA ALA A 8 -2.16 5.74 9.81
C ALA A 8 -0.87 5.83 8.97
N PHE A 9 -0.79 6.84 8.10
CA PHE A 9 0.45 7.24 7.42
C PHE A 9 0.62 8.75 7.50
N GLU A 10 1.88 9.17 7.57
CA GLU A 10 2.29 10.57 7.54
C GLU A 10 3.25 10.80 6.37
N VAL A 11 3.04 11.90 5.64
CA VAL A 11 3.88 12.31 4.52
C VAL A 11 4.55 13.63 4.84
N LEU A 12 5.88 13.65 4.74
CA LEU A 12 6.66 14.87 4.92
C LEU A 12 6.41 15.86 3.79
N VAL A 13 6.06 17.09 4.14
CA VAL A 13 5.93 18.22 3.21
C VAL A 13 6.88 19.35 3.60
N GLY A 14 7.29 20.18 2.64
CA GLY A 14 8.21 21.29 2.90
C GLY A 14 7.62 22.33 3.86
N ARG A 15 8.47 22.90 4.74
CA ARG A 15 8.08 23.92 5.72
C ARG A 15 7.34 25.10 5.06
N GLY A 16 6.21 25.49 5.64
CA GLY A 16 5.32 26.53 5.08
C GLY A 16 4.20 25.98 4.19
N SER A 17 4.14 24.67 3.98
CA SER A 17 2.96 23.98 3.44
C SER A 17 1.86 23.92 4.52
N ARG A 18 0.59 23.73 4.12
CA ARG A 18 -0.58 23.68 5.03
C ARG A 18 -0.27 22.96 6.36
N LYS A 19 -0.62 23.60 7.50
CA LYS A 19 -0.62 22.95 8.83
C LYS A 19 -1.35 21.61 8.74
N SER A 20 -0.72 20.55 9.24
CA SER A 20 -1.22 19.17 9.43
C SER A 20 -2.67 18.97 8.94
N SER A 21 -2.82 18.58 7.68
CA SER A 21 -4.11 18.29 7.05
C SER A 21 -4.11 16.89 6.43
N ARG A 22 -5.28 16.41 5.99
CA ARG A 22 -5.35 15.21 5.14
C ARG A 22 -4.59 15.44 3.84
N LEU A 23 -3.97 14.39 3.31
CA LEU A 23 -3.24 14.43 2.03
C LEU A 23 -4.19 14.73 0.86
N VAL A 24 -5.38 14.13 0.87
CA VAL A 24 -6.39 14.26 -0.19
C VAL A 24 -7.71 14.77 0.37
N SER A 25 -8.45 15.55 -0.42
CA SER A 25 -9.82 15.98 -0.09
C SER A 25 -10.84 14.88 -0.43
N GLU A 26 -12.03 14.98 0.15
CA GLU A 26 -13.15 14.10 -0.18
C GLU A 26 -13.55 14.23 -1.66
N GLU A 27 -13.58 15.45 -2.19
CA GLU A 27 -13.81 15.73 -3.61
C GLU A 27 -12.77 15.04 -4.52
N PHE A 28 -11.49 15.06 -4.15
CA PHE A 28 -10.46 14.33 -4.90
C PHE A 28 -10.75 12.83 -4.90
N LEU A 29 -11.07 12.27 -3.73
CA LEU A 29 -11.39 10.86 -3.61
C LEU A 29 -12.63 10.50 -4.44
N ASP A 30 -13.68 11.32 -4.46
CA ASP A 30 -14.88 11.06 -5.25
C ASP A 30 -14.61 11.05 -6.76
N ASN A 31 -13.69 11.89 -7.23
CA ASN A 31 -13.32 11.97 -8.65
C ASN A 31 -12.40 10.83 -9.11
N TYR A 32 -11.51 10.32 -8.25
CA TYR A 32 -10.45 9.38 -8.66
C TYR A 32 -10.53 8.00 -8.02
N VAL A 33 -11.23 7.88 -6.88
CA VAL A 33 -11.35 6.64 -6.10
C VAL A 33 -12.82 6.43 -5.73
N PRO A 34 -13.65 6.03 -6.71
CA PRO A 34 -15.10 5.99 -6.55
C PRO A 34 -15.53 5.09 -5.38
N GLN A 35 -16.64 5.46 -4.76
CA GLN A 35 -17.27 4.66 -3.71
C GLN A 35 -17.96 3.44 -4.33
N GLY A 36 -17.81 2.28 -3.68
CA GLY A 36 -18.51 1.06 -4.08
C GLY A 36 -17.76 0.22 -5.10
N ALA A 37 -17.18 -0.88 -4.62
CA ALA A 37 -17.13 -2.12 -5.38
C ALA A 37 -17.02 -3.31 -4.45
N ILE A 38 -16.16 -3.30 -3.41
CA ILE A 38 -15.95 -4.48 -2.56
C ILE A 38 -15.55 -4.10 -1.13
N HIS A 39 -16.44 -4.40 -0.17
CA HIS A 39 -16.23 -4.52 1.29
C HIS A 39 -15.54 -3.34 2.03
N PRO A 40 -15.64 -3.24 3.37
CA PRO A 40 -15.43 -1.99 4.13
C PRO A 40 -13.98 -1.49 4.24
N HIS A 41 -13.09 -1.76 3.27
CA HIS A 41 -11.67 -1.44 3.36
C HIS A 41 -11.05 -1.23 1.97
N THR A 42 -11.31 -0.05 1.39
CA THR A 42 -10.81 0.30 0.06
C THR A 42 -9.52 1.13 0.17
N MET A 43 -8.68 1.14 -0.86
CA MET A 43 -7.60 2.14 -0.99
C MET A 43 -8.06 3.57 -0.72
N ARG A 44 -9.36 3.86 -0.90
CA ARG A 44 -9.96 5.15 -0.54
C ARG A 44 -9.77 5.48 0.94
N GLU A 45 -10.07 4.55 1.85
CA GLU A 45 -9.94 4.77 3.29
C GLU A 45 -8.49 4.93 3.71
N LEU A 46 -7.59 4.12 3.13
CA LEU A 46 -6.15 4.27 3.32
C LEU A 46 -5.72 5.68 2.90
N LEU A 47 -6.04 6.12 1.68
CA LEU A 47 -5.69 7.44 1.17
C LEU A 47 -6.30 8.58 2.01
N GLN A 48 -7.54 8.40 2.47
CA GLN A 48 -8.24 9.36 3.33
C GLN A 48 -7.57 9.50 4.71
N SER A 49 -7.00 8.42 5.23
CA SER A 49 -6.32 8.39 6.52
C SER A 49 -4.95 9.09 6.51
N VAL A 50 -4.33 9.25 5.33
CA VAL A 50 -2.98 9.83 5.21
C VAL A 50 -2.99 11.31 5.56
N ARG A 51 -2.05 11.73 6.41
CA ARG A 51 -1.85 13.13 6.77
C ARG A 51 -0.51 13.66 6.29
N VAL A 52 -0.45 14.98 6.12
CA VAL A 52 0.82 15.68 5.83
C VAL A 52 1.39 16.27 7.11
N THR A 53 2.71 16.25 7.25
CA THR A 53 3.45 16.83 8.39
C THR A 53 4.69 17.56 7.92
N GLU A 54 5.14 18.57 8.66
CA GLU A 54 6.38 19.30 8.36
C GLU A 54 7.63 18.58 8.87
N GLU A 55 7.46 17.64 9.80
CA GLU A 55 8.54 16.88 10.42
C GLU A 55 8.08 15.45 10.70
N LEU A 56 8.98 14.48 10.46
CA LEU A 56 8.77 13.07 10.82
C LEU A 56 9.71 12.70 11.95
N GLN A 57 9.17 12.03 12.98
CA GLN A 57 9.95 11.48 14.08
C GLN A 57 9.98 9.97 13.95
N CYS A 58 11.15 9.42 13.62
CA CYS A 58 11.32 7.99 13.33
C CYS A 58 12.56 7.43 14.00
N ASP A 59 12.43 6.22 14.56
CA ASP A 59 13.50 5.44 15.17
C ASP A 59 14.37 4.75 14.10
N GLU A 60 13.75 4.34 12.99
CA GLU A 60 14.40 3.67 11.86
C GLU A 60 14.07 4.38 10.54
N TRP A 61 15.06 4.49 9.65
CA TRP A 61 14.89 4.96 8.28
C TRP A 61 15.19 3.85 7.28
N ILE A 62 14.23 3.58 6.40
CA ILE A 62 14.39 2.71 5.24
C ILE A 62 14.73 3.58 4.03
N GLU A 63 15.99 3.50 3.58
CA GLU A 63 16.52 4.31 2.49
C GLU A 63 16.10 3.78 1.11
N GLU A 64 15.86 2.48 0.98
CA GLU A 64 15.45 1.83 -0.26
C GLU A 64 13.96 2.04 -0.57
N PRO A 65 13.58 2.34 -1.83
CA PRO A 65 12.18 2.40 -2.22
C PRO A 65 11.47 1.07 -1.95
N THR A 66 10.39 1.12 -1.17
CA THR A 66 9.78 -0.07 -0.58
C THR A 66 8.28 -0.14 -0.90
N PRO A 67 7.83 -1.17 -1.63
CA PRO A 67 6.42 -1.51 -1.75
C PRO A 67 5.82 -1.92 -0.41
N LEU A 68 4.70 -1.28 -0.06
CA LEU A 68 3.88 -1.62 1.10
C LEU A 68 2.67 -2.41 0.63
N VAL A 69 2.58 -3.66 1.09
CA VAL A 69 1.59 -4.64 0.66
C VAL A 69 0.57 -4.84 1.78
N THR A 70 -0.71 -4.64 1.48
CA THR A 70 -1.83 -5.07 2.33
C THR A 70 -2.43 -6.33 1.71
N ARG A 71 -2.18 -7.50 2.29
CA ARG A 71 -2.73 -8.77 1.78
C ARG A 71 -4.21 -8.86 2.13
N PHE A 72 -5.09 -9.05 1.14
CA PHE A 72 -6.54 -9.00 1.35
C PHE A 72 -7.08 -10.29 1.99
N GLU A 73 -6.97 -11.41 1.27
CA GLU A 73 -7.25 -12.76 1.78
C GLU A 73 -6.00 -13.62 1.61
N TYR A 74 -4.99 -13.41 2.47
CA TYR A 74 -3.64 -13.96 2.37
C TYR A 74 -3.53 -15.51 2.30
N ALA A 75 -4.60 -16.23 2.64
CA ALA A 75 -4.69 -17.69 2.55
C ALA A 75 -5.46 -18.18 1.31
N ASN A 76 -6.10 -17.28 0.57
CA ASN A 76 -6.84 -17.57 -0.65
C ASN A 76 -5.92 -17.40 -1.86
N VAL A 77 -5.76 -18.46 -2.66
CA VAL A 77 -4.86 -18.48 -3.82
C VAL A 77 -5.22 -17.38 -4.82
N PHE A 78 -6.51 -17.17 -5.10
CA PHE A 78 -6.94 -16.14 -6.06
C PHE A 78 -6.48 -14.75 -5.61
N HIS A 79 -6.77 -14.37 -4.38
CA HIS A 79 -6.39 -13.07 -3.83
C HIS A 79 -4.87 -12.91 -3.70
N THR A 80 -4.19 -13.97 -3.31
CA THR A 80 -2.73 -13.93 -3.18
C THR A 80 -2.07 -13.73 -4.55
N VAL A 81 -2.60 -14.37 -5.61
CA VAL A 81 -2.15 -14.12 -6.98
C VAL A 81 -2.37 -12.66 -7.39
N THR A 82 -3.51 -12.07 -7.03
CA THR A 82 -3.75 -10.65 -7.32
C THR A 82 -2.81 -9.72 -6.55
N ASP A 83 -2.45 -10.08 -5.31
CA ASP A 83 -1.51 -9.31 -4.49
C ASP A 83 -0.07 -9.40 -5.05
N TRP A 84 0.36 -10.58 -5.52
CA TRP A 84 1.63 -10.74 -6.25
C TRP A 84 1.66 -9.91 -7.52
N TYR A 85 0.56 -9.92 -8.29
CA TYR A 85 0.43 -9.11 -9.50
C TYR A 85 0.55 -7.61 -9.19
N SER A 86 -0.19 -7.11 -8.19
CA SER A 86 -0.09 -5.72 -7.73
C SER A 86 1.34 -5.34 -7.39
N ALA A 87 1.98 -6.14 -6.52
CA ALA A 87 3.34 -5.87 -6.08
C ALA A 87 4.34 -5.88 -7.24
N TYR A 88 4.20 -6.82 -8.17
CA TYR A 88 5.04 -6.90 -9.36
C TYR A 88 4.86 -5.68 -10.28
N VAL A 89 3.63 -5.37 -10.70
CA VAL A 89 3.36 -4.29 -11.66
C VAL A 89 3.75 -2.95 -11.06
N SER A 90 3.39 -2.66 -9.82
CA SER A 90 3.79 -1.42 -9.15
C SER A 90 5.31 -1.31 -9.02
N SER A 91 6.02 -2.42 -8.78
CA SER A 91 7.48 -2.42 -8.78
C SER A 91 8.06 -2.03 -10.14
N ARG A 92 7.47 -2.53 -11.24
CA ARG A 92 7.91 -2.19 -12.61
C ARG A 92 7.62 -0.74 -12.96
N VAL A 93 6.42 -0.25 -12.68
CA VAL A 93 6.01 1.13 -12.97
C VAL A 93 6.89 2.14 -12.22
N ASN A 94 7.31 1.80 -11.00
CA ASN A 94 8.18 2.65 -10.18
C ASN A 94 9.70 2.43 -10.43
N GLY A 95 10.08 1.61 -11.43
CA GLY A 95 11.48 1.39 -11.78
C GLY A 95 12.30 0.69 -10.69
N LEU A 96 11.67 -0.13 -9.85
CA LEU A 96 12.37 -0.84 -8.79
C LEU A 96 13.30 -1.94 -9.34
N PRO A 97 14.30 -2.38 -8.55
CA PRO A 97 15.13 -3.53 -8.90
C PRO A 97 14.30 -4.78 -9.23
N ASN A 98 14.91 -5.77 -9.90
CA ASN A 98 14.19 -6.94 -10.38
C ASN A 98 13.40 -7.70 -9.31
N ARG A 99 13.92 -7.73 -8.08
CA ARG A 99 13.29 -8.33 -6.90
C ARG A 99 13.43 -7.36 -5.73
N PRO A 100 12.54 -6.37 -5.56
CA PRO A 100 12.63 -5.46 -4.43
C PRO A 100 12.32 -6.19 -3.12
N ARG A 101 12.63 -5.56 -1.98
CA ARG A 101 12.09 -6.00 -0.68
C ARG A 101 10.69 -5.42 -0.52
N VAL A 102 9.81 -6.12 0.18
CA VAL A 102 8.44 -5.65 0.43
C VAL A 102 8.14 -5.69 1.91
N VAL A 103 7.24 -4.80 2.34
CA VAL A 103 6.74 -4.78 3.72
C VAL A 103 5.26 -5.10 3.72
N PHE A 104 4.86 -6.13 4.47
CA PHE A 104 3.45 -6.41 4.74
C PHE A 104 2.95 -5.47 5.83
N VAL A 105 1.95 -4.66 5.52
CA VAL A 105 1.32 -3.70 6.44
C VAL A 105 -0.05 -4.18 6.96
N ASP A 106 -0.39 -5.43 6.68
CA ASP A 106 -1.56 -6.11 7.25
C ASP A 106 -1.25 -6.83 8.58
N GLY A 107 -2.30 -7.18 9.32
CA GLY A 107 -2.23 -7.90 10.58
C GLY A 107 -2.22 -9.42 10.46
N HIS A 108 -2.11 -10.00 9.26
CA HIS A 108 -2.21 -11.45 9.09
C HIS A 108 -0.95 -12.18 9.59
N CYS A 109 -1.13 -13.46 9.89
CA CYS A 109 -0.03 -14.39 10.19
C CYS A 109 0.63 -14.90 8.90
N GLN A 110 1.60 -15.80 9.09
CA GLN A 110 2.23 -16.52 8.00
C GLN A 110 1.22 -17.48 7.32
N ALA A 111 1.21 -17.53 5.99
CA ALA A 111 0.40 -18.44 5.20
C ALA A 111 1.26 -19.40 4.34
N PRO A 112 0.72 -20.55 3.91
CA PRO A 112 1.40 -21.51 3.02
C PRO A 112 1.73 -21.01 1.60
N LEU A 113 1.50 -19.72 1.31
CA LEU A 113 1.78 -19.10 0.01
C LEU A 113 2.96 -18.12 0.10
N GLU A 114 3.66 -18.08 1.24
CA GLU A 114 4.79 -17.18 1.47
C GLU A 114 6.05 -17.60 0.74
N GLU A 115 6.23 -18.89 0.44
CA GLU A 115 7.35 -19.38 -0.36
C GLU A 115 7.38 -18.70 -1.73
N THR A 116 6.21 -18.40 -2.32
CA THR A 116 6.13 -17.65 -3.58
C THR A 116 6.50 -16.18 -3.40
N TRP A 117 6.12 -15.57 -2.27
CA TRP A 117 6.57 -14.21 -1.95
C TRP A 117 8.11 -14.15 -1.84
N GLU A 118 8.71 -15.14 -1.17
CA GLU A 118 10.17 -15.27 -1.06
C GLU A 118 10.85 -15.57 -2.41
N ALA A 119 10.17 -16.25 -3.33
CA ALA A 119 10.68 -16.48 -4.68
C ALA A 119 10.64 -15.21 -5.54
N LEU A 120 9.58 -14.40 -5.40
CA LEU A 120 9.37 -13.18 -6.21
C LEU A 120 10.16 -11.98 -5.70
N PHE A 121 10.37 -11.86 -4.38
CA PHE A 121 10.96 -10.66 -3.75
C PHE A 121 12.24 -11.02 -3.00
N SER A 122 13.16 -10.06 -2.84
CA SER A 122 14.46 -10.33 -2.19
C SER A 122 14.41 -10.30 -0.65
N GLY A 123 13.27 -9.89 -0.08
CA GLY A 123 13.08 -9.88 1.35
C GLY A 123 11.66 -9.47 1.71
N LEU A 124 11.15 -10.09 2.77
CA LEU A 124 9.83 -9.85 3.33
C LEU A 124 10.01 -9.38 4.77
N ARG A 125 9.29 -8.33 5.16
CA ARG A 125 9.21 -7.89 6.56
C ARG A 125 7.77 -7.55 6.88
N TYR A 126 7.27 -7.94 8.05
CA TYR A 126 5.96 -7.51 8.50
C TYR A 126 6.11 -6.22 9.29
N ALA A 127 5.12 -5.33 9.17
CA ALA A 127 5.10 -4.09 9.93
C ALA A 127 5.20 -4.34 11.45
N LYS A 128 4.55 -5.40 11.95
CA LYS A 128 4.64 -5.83 13.35
C LYS A 128 6.05 -6.25 13.82
N ASN A 129 7.00 -6.44 12.91
CA ASN A 129 8.39 -6.75 13.24
C ASN A 129 9.28 -5.50 13.37
N PHE A 130 8.75 -4.30 13.15
CA PHE A 130 9.44 -3.07 13.55
C PHE A 130 9.26 -2.85 15.06
N SER A 131 10.32 -2.43 15.73
CA SER A 131 10.33 -2.20 17.19
C SER A 131 9.94 -0.77 17.58
N GLY A 132 9.73 0.11 16.61
CA GLY A 132 9.45 1.53 16.82
C GLY A 132 8.87 2.20 15.58
N SER A 133 8.89 3.53 15.58
CA SER A 133 8.47 4.37 14.47
C SER A 133 9.42 4.24 13.28
N VAL A 134 8.87 4.03 12.08
CA VAL A 134 9.68 3.80 10.88
C VAL A 134 9.29 4.75 9.78
N CYS A 135 10.31 5.37 9.20
CA CYS A 135 10.17 6.24 8.04
C CYS A 135 10.74 5.57 6.80
N PHE A 136 10.07 5.79 5.67
CA PHE A 136 10.54 5.37 4.37
C PHE A 136 10.92 6.60 3.56
N ARG A 137 12.09 6.59 2.92
CA ARG A 137 12.43 7.64 1.95
C ARG A 137 11.46 7.66 0.78
N HIS A 138 11.04 6.47 0.36
CA HIS A 138 10.07 6.30 -0.70
C HIS A 138 9.23 5.04 -0.41
N ALA A 139 8.01 5.25 0.09
CA ALA A 139 7.01 4.21 0.24
C ALA A 139 6.12 4.15 -1.01
N ILE A 140 5.85 2.94 -1.50
CA ILE A 140 4.96 2.72 -2.65
C ILE A 140 3.73 1.97 -2.14
N LEU A 141 2.59 2.66 -2.09
CA LEU A 141 1.31 2.06 -1.72
C LEU A 141 0.77 1.25 -2.90
N LEU A 142 0.45 -0.01 -2.65
CA LEU A 142 -0.04 -0.92 -3.68
C LEU A 142 -1.56 -0.93 -3.75
N PRO A 143 -2.16 -0.97 -4.95
CA PRO A 143 -3.58 -1.23 -5.08
C PRO A 143 -3.91 -2.63 -4.56
N LEU A 144 -5.06 -2.78 -3.91
CA LEU A 144 -5.59 -4.10 -3.57
C LEU A 144 -5.94 -4.85 -4.85
N GLY A 145 -5.93 -6.19 -4.80
CA GLY A 145 -6.16 -7.05 -5.97
C GLY A 145 -7.34 -6.63 -6.85
N TYR A 146 -8.47 -6.29 -6.23
CA TYR A 146 -9.69 -5.85 -6.91
C TYR A 146 -9.62 -4.48 -7.59
N GLN A 147 -8.63 -3.67 -7.23
CA GLN A 147 -8.43 -2.33 -7.77
C GLN A 147 -7.35 -2.32 -8.86
N THR A 148 -6.81 -3.49 -9.21
CA THR A 148 -5.83 -3.63 -10.28
C THR A 148 -6.49 -3.75 -11.64
N ALA A 149 -5.72 -3.49 -12.70
CA ALA A 149 -6.16 -3.71 -14.08
C ALA A 149 -6.61 -5.16 -14.33
N LEU A 150 -6.01 -6.14 -13.64
CA LEU A 150 -6.38 -7.55 -13.79
C LEU A 150 -7.84 -7.82 -13.39
N PHE A 151 -8.36 -7.09 -12.40
CA PHE A 151 -9.73 -7.24 -11.94
C PHE A 151 -10.67 -6.19 -12.54
N LYS A 152 -10.29 -4.91 -12.50
CA LYS A 152 -11.10 -3.82 -13.07
C LYS A 152 -11.37 -4.02 -14.55
N GLY A 153 -10.43 -4.59 -15.31
CA GLY A 153 -10.64 -4.92 -16.72
C GLY A 153 -11.72 -5.99 -16.97
N LEU A 154 -12.20 -6.69 -15.94
CA LEU A 154 -13.32 -7.63 -16.05
C LEU A 154 -14.69 -6.96 -15.95
N SER A 155 -14.76 -5.75 -15.38
CA SER A 155 -16.02 -5.07 -15.05
C SER A 155 -16.13 -3.63 -15.57
N GLU A 156 -15.00 -2.98 -15.88
CA GLU A 156 -14.94 -1.60 -16.36
C GLU A 156 -14.64 -1.57 -17.86
N GLU A 157 -15.28 -0.63 -18.58
CA GLU A 157 -14.94 -0.37 -19.98
C GLU A 157 -13.58 0.34 -20.04
N ILE A 158 -12.57 -0.34 -20.58
CA ILE A 158 -11.27 0.26 -20.88
C ILE A 158 -11.37 0.88 -22.27
N ASN A 159 -11.36 2.22 -22.32
CA ASN A 159 -11.33 2.95 -23.58
C ASN A 159 -9.89 2.92 -24.14
N CYS A 160 -9.66 2.02 -25.09
CA CYS A 160 -8.37 1.77 -25.73
C CYS A 160 -8.10 2.70 -26.91
#